data_AF-A0A3N9NZB7-F1
#
_entry.id   AF-A0A3N9NZB7-F1
#
_cell.length_a   1.000
_cell.length_b   1.000
_cell.length_c   1.000
_cell.angle_alpha   90.00
_cell.angle_beta   90.00
_cell.angle_gamma   90.00
#
_symmetry.space_group_name_H-M   'P 1'
#
loop_
_entity.id
_entity.type
_entity.pdbx_description
1 polymer ?
#
loop_
_entity_poly.entity_id
_entity_poly.type
_entity_poly.pdbx_seq_one_letter_code
_entity_poly.pdbx_strand_id
1 'polypeptide(L)'
;MKNLEHLEQAALFQWTSMNEERIPELKNLFAIPNGGHRHKAVAAKMKAEGVKAGVPDILLACPCDGFHGLFIEMKAGKNRTTKNQNEWIQRL
;
A
#
# COMPACT_ATOMS: atom_id res chain seq x y z
N MET A 1 13.90 -16.05 -6.64
CA MET A 1 14.05 -14.59 -6.82
C MET A 1 13.56 -13.93 -5.55
N LYS A 2 14.41 -13.12 -4.90
CA LYS A 2 13.99 -12.25 -3.77
C LYS A 2 12.75 -11.46 -4.21
N ASN A 3 11.80 -11.29 -3.30
CA ASN A 3 10.57 -10.53 -3.54
C ASN A 3 10.93 -9.05 -3.79
N LEU A 4 11.19 -8.69 -5.04
CA LEU A 4 11.70 -7.37 -5.43
C LEU A 4 10.73 -6.26 -5.05
N GLU A 5 9.43 -6.50 -5.19
CA GLU A 5 8.35 -5.59 -4.77
C GLU A 5 8.42 -5.30 -3.27
N HIS A 6 8.67 -6.33 -2.45
CA HIS A 6 8.92 -6.15 -1.01
C HIS A 6 10.18 -5.33 -0.72
N LEU A 7 11.27 -5.54 -1.46
CA LEU A 7 12.51 -4.78 -1.27
C LEU A 7 12.34 -3.31 -1.66
N GLU A 8 11.64 -3.04 -2.76
CA GLU A 8 11.35 -1.68 -3.23
C GLU A 8 10.43 -0.95 -2.24
N GLN A 9 9.41 -1.62 -1.71
CA GLN A 9 8.56 -1.04 -0.67
C GLN A 9 9.34 -0.76 0.62
N ALA A 10 10.19 -1.70 1.06
CA ALA A 10 11.05 -1.49 2.22
C ALA A 10 12.01 -0.30 2.01
N ALA A 11 12.59 -0.18 0.82
CA ALA A 11 13.45 0.94 0.45
C ALA A 11 12.70 2.29 0.45
N LEU A 12 11.45 2.31 -0.04
CA LEU A 12 10.59 3.49 0.05
C LEU A 12 10.38 3.92 1.50
N PHE A 13 9.97 3.01 2.40
CA PHE A 13 9.77 3.36 3.81
C PHE A 13 11.07 3.75 4.54
N GLN A 14 12.21 3.17 4.16
CA GLN A 14 13.51 3.62 4.66
C GLN A 14 13.80 5.06 4.23
N TRP A 15 13.58 5.38 2.95
CA TRP A 15 13.74 6.75 2.45
C TRP A 15 12.77 7.71 3.13
N THR A 16 11.50 7.32 3.30
CA THR A 16 10.47 8.10 4.00
C THR A 16 10.96 8.49 5.38
N SER A 17 11.37 7.51 6.20
CA SER A 17 11.86 7.74 7.56
C SER A 17 13.06 8.69 7.62
N MET A 18 13.96 8.65 6.64
CA MET A 18 15.09 9.59 6.55
C MET A 18 14.69 11.02 6.17
N ASN A 19 13.48 11.23 5.63
CA ASN A 19 13.03 12.51 5.09
C ASN A 19 11.87 13.15 5.87
N GLU A 20 11.31 12.47 6.88
CA GLU A 20 10.16 12.96 7.66
C GLU A 20 10.38 14.32 8.34
N GLU A 21 11.62 14.66 8.71
CA GLU A 21 11.92 15.97 9.30
C GLU A 21 11.92 17.10 8.26
N ARG A 22 12.26 16.80 7.01
CA ARG A 22 12.25 17.77 5.91
C ARG A 22 10.87 17.85 5.24
N ILE A 23 10.12 16.75 5.23
CA ILE A 23 8.80 16.62 4.61
C ILE A 23 7.86 15.99 5.65
N PRO A 24 7.28 16.80 6.57
CA PRO A 24 6.48 16.30 7.68
C PRO A 24 5.29 15.43 7.28
N GLU A 25 4.73 15.66 6.09
CA GLU A 25 3.62 14.89 5.53
C GLU A 25 3.94 13.40 5.39
N LEU A 26 5.22 13.05 5.21
CA LEU A 26 5.67 11.66 5.12
C LEU A 26 5.41 10.84 6.39
N LYS A 27 5.23 11.49 7.55
CA LYS A 27 4.79 10.82 8.80
C LYS A 27 3.41 10.17 8.66
N ASN A 28 2.61 10.61 7.68
CA ASN A 28 1.29 10.07 7.36
C ASN A 28 1.33 8.96 6.29
N LEU A 29 2.50 8.54 5.83
CA LEU A 29 2.67 7.42 4.90
C LEU A 29 2.71 6.09 5.68
N PHE A 30 1.82 5.16 5.37
CA PHE A 30 1.82 3.84 6.01
C PHE A 30 1.41 2.72 5.04
N ALA A 31 1.96 1.53 5.29
CA ALA A 31 1.63 0.33 4.55
C ALA A 31 0.28 -0.23 5.00
N ILE A 32 -0.50 -0.72 4.05
CA ILE A 32 -1.75 -1.42 4.28
C ILE A 32 -1.46 -2.93 4.13
N PRO A 33 -1.46 -3.73 5.21
CA PRO A 33 -1.02 -5.13 5.19
C PRO A 33 -2.12 -6.07 4.65
N ASN A 34 -2.70 -5.74 3.49
CA ASN A 34 -3.74 -6.54 2.86
C ASN A 34 -3.20 -7.67 1.97
N GLY A 35 -1.90 -7.66 1.66
CA GLY A 35 -1.18 -8.73 0.97
C GLY A 35 -0.71 -9.86 1.91
N GLY A 36 -0.07 -10.89 1.34
CA GLY A 36 0.64 -11.93 2.10
C GLY A 36 -0.15 -13.21 2.40
N HIS A 37 0.59 -14.32 2.39
CA HIS A 37 0.06 -15.64 2.76
C HIS A 37 -0.26 -15.65 4.26
N ARG A 38 -1.47 -16.11 4.59
CA ARG A 38 -1.92 -16.25 5.97
C ARG A 38 -2.81 -17.47 6.10
N HIS A 39 -2.94 -17.97 7.32
CA HIS A 39 -3.83 -19.10 7.61
C HIS A 39 -5.28 -18.75 7.25
N LYS A 40 -6.04 -19.70 6.69
CA LYS A 40 -7.41 -19.46 6.20
C LYS A 40 -8.33 -18.87 7.27
N ALA A 41 -8.22 -19.31 8.52
CA ALA A 41 -9.00 -18.79 9.64
C ALA A 41 -8.71 -17.30 9.91
N VAL A 42 -7.45 -16.87 9.78
CA VAL A 42 -7.06 -15.46 9.94
C VAL A 42 -7.61 -14.64 8.79
N ALA A 43 -7.51 -15.13 7.55
CA ALA A 43 -8.11 -14.46 6.40
C ALA A 43 -9.63 -14.27 6.53
N ALA A 44 -10.34 -15.26 7.07
CA ALA A 44 -11.79 -15.16 7.31
C ALA A 44 -12.12 -14.10 8.36
N LYS A 45 -11.39 -14.06 9.49
CA LYS A 45 -11.55 -13.03 10.52
C LYS A 45 -11.28 -11.63 9.97
N MET A 46 -10.16 -11.43 9.28
CA MET A 46 -9.82 -10.15 8.66
C MET A 46 -10.87 -9.69 7.65
N LYS A 47 -11.44 -10.61 6.86
CA LYS A 47 -12.52 -10.29 5.93
C LYS A 47 -13.79 -9.85 6.70
N ALA A 48 -14.09 -10.48 7.84
CA ALA A 48 -15.18 -10.05 8.71
C ALA A 48 -14.91 -8.69 9.38
N GLU A 49 -13.64 -8.37 9.65
CA GLU A 49 -13.18 -7.06 10.14
C GLU A 49 -13.15 -5.98 9.04
N GLY A 50 -13.48 -6.34 7.79
CA GLY A 50 -13.64 -5.38 6.69
C GLY A 50 -12.43 -5.26 5.77
N VAL A 51 -11.43 -6.15 5.86
CA VAL A 51 -10.34 -6.20 4.88
C VAL A 51 -10.89 -6.49 3.49
N LYS A 52 -10.53 -5.63 2.53
CA LYS A 52 -10.94 -5.72 1.13
C LYS A 52 -9.77 -6.15 0.27
N ALA A 53 -10.04 -7.06 -0.67
CA ALA A 53 -9.03 -7.50 -1.63
C ALA A 53 -8.68 -6.37 -2.61
N GLY A 54 -7.40 -6.26 -2.96
CA GLY A 54 -6.90 -5.34 -3.97
C GLY A 54 -6.81 -3.87 -3.56
N VAL A 55 -7.03 -3.54 -2.29
CA VAL A 55 -6.69 -2.21 -1.76
C VAL A 55 -5.19 -1.98 -1.99
N PRO A 56 -4.78 -0.79 -2.49
CA PRO A 56 -3.38 -0.46 -2.72
C PRO A 56 -2.49 -0.68 -1.49
N ASP A 57 -1.22 -1.00 -1.74
CA ASP A 57 -0.25 -1.39 -0.69
C ASP A 57 0.04 -0.28 0.33
N ILE A 58 -0.08 1.00 -0.06
CA ILE A 58 0.35 2.16 0.74
C ILE A 58 -0.68 3.28 0.64
N LEU A 59 -0.85 4.02 1.74
CA LEU A 59 -1.58 5.28 1.79
C LEU A 59 -0.70 6.38 2.39
N LEU A 60 -0.58 7.50 1.70
CA LEU A 60 -0.20 8.79 2.26
C LEU A 60 -1.47 9.54 2.64
N ALA A 61 -1.80 9.57 3.93
CA ALA A 61 -2.96 10.27 4.46
C ALA A 61 -2.69 11.77 4.60
N CYS A 62 -2.44 12.44 3.47
CA CYS A 62 -2.20 13.87 3.38
C CYS A 62 -3.07 14.48 2.28
N PRO A 63 -4.06 15.31 2.62
CA PRO A 63 -4.81 16.06 1.62
C PRO A 63 -3.89 17.05 0.90
N CYS A 64 -3.97 17.08 -0.43
CA CYS A 64 -3.17 17.98 -1.26
C CYS A 64 -3.86 18.19 -2.62
N ASP A 65 -3.85 19.41 -3.16
CA ASP A 65 -4.36 19.74 -4.50
C ASP A 65 -5.77 19.21 -4.83
N GLY A 66 -6.67 19.25 -3.84
CA GLY A 66 -8.06 18.78 -4.00
C GLY A 66 -8.26 17.27 -3.84
N PHE A 67 -7.19 16.51 -3.59
CA PHE A 67 -7.23 15.09 -3.25
C PHE A 67 -7.23 14.90 -1.73
N HIS A 68 -7.90 13.83 -1.25
CA HIS A 68 -7.99 13.52 0.19
C HIS A 68 -6.80 12.70 0.73
N GLY A 69 -5.95 12.19 -0.16
CA GLY A 69 -4.78 11.38 0.14
C GLY A 69 -4.26 10.71 -1.12
N LEU A 70 -3.10 10.06 -1.03
CA LEU A 70 -2.48 9.36 -2.15
C LEU A 70 -2.35 7.87 -1.83
N PHE A 71 -3.05 7.04 -2.61
CA PHE A 71 -2.87 5.59 -2.57
C PHE A 71 -1.81 5.16 -3.59
N ILE A 72 -0.93 4.24 -3.19
CA ILE A 72 0.16 3.72 -4.03
C ILE A 72 0.09 2.20 -4.02
N GLU A 73 0.02 1.60 -5.21
CA GLU A 73 0.11 0.16 -5.43
C GLU A 73 1.46 -0.12 -6.11
N MET A 74 2.33 -0.89 -5.45
CA MET A 74 3.70 -1.13 -5.93
C MET A 74 3.75 -2.38 -6.81
N LYS A 75 4.53 -2.32 -7.89
CA LYS A 75 4.76 -3.46 -8.78
C LYS A 75 6.22 -3.51 -9.23
N ALA A 76 6.84 -4.68 -9.12
CA ALA A 76 8.21 -4.89 -9.55
C ALA A 76 8.32 -5.67 -10.87
N GLY A 77 9.28 -5.29 -11.72
CA GLY A 77 9.61 -5.98 -12.97
C GLY A 77 8.43 -6.12 -13.94
N LYS A 78 8.01 -7.35 -14.22
CA LYS A 78 6.88 -7.64 -15.13
C LYS A 78 5.53 -7.74 -14.43
N ASN A 79 5.47 -7.53 -13.12
CA ASN A 79 4.21 -7.57 -12.38
C ASN A 79 3.25 -6.49 -12.89
N ARG A 80 1.96 -6.80 -12.85
CA ARG A 80 0.87 -5.90 -13.23
C ARG A 80 -0.18 -5.90 -12.14
N THR A 81 -0.95 -4.83 -12.08
CA THR A 81 -2.11 -4.74 -11.22
C THR A 81 -3.13 -5.81 -11.60
N THR A 82 -3.76 -6.40 -10.59
CA THR A 82 -4.89 -7.30 -10.74
C THR A 82 -6.16 -6.52 -11.08
N LYS A 83 -7.22 -7.21 -11.53
CA LYS A 83 -8.51 -6.58 -11.80
C LYS A 83 -9.05 -5.79 -10.61
N ASN A 84 -9.03 -6.38 -9.40
CA ASN A 84 -9.52 -5.71 -8.19
C ASN A 84 -8.69 -4.47 -7.84
N GLN A 85 -7.38 -4.48 -8.06
CA GLN A 85 -6.52 -3.31 -7.84
C GLN A 85 -6.85 -2.19 -8.82
N ASN A 86 -7.08 -2.51 -10.09
CA ASN A 86 -7.51 -1.53 -11.09
C ASN A 86 -8.86 -0.90 -10.72
N GLU A 87 -9.81 -1.68 -10.19
CA GLU A 87 -11.10 -1.16 -9.71
C GLU A 87 -10.93 -0.16 -8.55
N TRP A 88 -9.96 -0.38 -7.66
CA TRP A 88 -9.63 0.60 -6.61
C TRP A 88 -9.02 1.87 -7.18
N ILE A 89 -8.01 1.74 -8.05
CA ILE A 89 -7.30 2.87 -8.66
C ILE A 89 -8.25 3.76 -9.47
N GLN A 90 -9.27 3.19 -10.11
CA GLN A 90 -10.25 3.97 -10.89
C GLN A 90 -11.30 4.68 -10.04
N ARG A 91 -11.56 4.21 -8.82
CA ARG A 91 -12.65 4.72 -7.96
C ARG A 91 -12.17 5.76 -6.95
N LEU A 92 -10.90 5.68 -6.54
CA LEU A 92 -10.28 6.57 -5.55
C LEU A 92 -9.71 7.82 -6.23
#